data_AF-A0A947T503-F1
#
_entry.id   AF-A0A947T503-F1
#
_cell.length_a   1.000
_cell.length_b   1.000
_cell.length_c   1.000
_cell.angle_alpha   90.00
_cell.angle_beta   90.00
_cell.angle_gamma   90.00
#
_symmetry.space_group_name_H-M   'P 1'
#
loop_
_entity.id
_entity.type
_entity.pdbx_description
1 polymer ?
#
loop_
_entity_poly.entity_id
_entity_poly.type
_entity_poly.pdbx_seq_one_letter_code
_entity_poly.pdbx_strand_id
1 'polypeptide(L)'
;MSDLHARDRHDPEWDGSVVDLIEEERVVGIVYRDESGLFAEFYPDDEGNPWAFEVADLQRVLDVAAAMLGEEPAAVAAPLGEAGQHPVDAVAMQFDAAAMWRGPEDEGFYPPQVAARILGLCSDLGLAVVFMEGVTVHAGGVDPVPGHKAELGKTNSGEPFALFRAECNTQAAALLEHWPRRPDFGIALEVQDGEGEQFVL
;
A
#
# COMPACT_ATOMS: atom_id res chain seq x y z
N MET A 1 -0.87 14.50 18.20
CA MET A 1 -0.62 14.62 16.74
C MET A 1 0.79 15.13 16.64
N SER A 2 1.71 14.28 16.18
CA SER A 2 3.11 14.66 15.95
C SER A 2 3.13 15.67 14.80
N ASP A 3 3.79 16.81 14.98
CA ASP A 3 3.92 17.85 13.97
C ASP A 3 5.20 17.66 13.15
N LEU A 4 5.36 16.44 12.62
CA LEU A 4 6.52 16.09 11.80
C LEU A 4 6.42 16.75 10.42
N HIS A 5 7.44 17.52 10.04
CA HIS A 5 7.53 18.19 8.75
C HIS A 5 8.96 18.29 8.22
N ALA A 6 9.08 18.45 6.90
CA ALA A 6 10.35 18.58 6.19
C ALA A 6 10.66 20.05 5.90
N ARG A 7 11.92 20.45 6.07
CA ARG A 7 12.39 21.81 5.79
C ARG A 7 13.73 21.79 5.08
N ASP A 8 13.82 22.49 3.95
CA ASP A 8 15.10 22.66 3.23
C ASP A 8 16.14 23.36 4.11
N ARG A 9 17.35 22.79 4.16
CA ARG A 9 18.50 23.32 4.89
C ARG A 9 19.55 23.77 3.90
N HIS A 10 19.83 25.07 3.91
CA HIS A 10 20.96 25.63 3.19
C HIS A 10 22.19 25.62 4.10
N ASP A 11 23.09 24.66 3.90
CA ASP A 11 24.35 24.57 4.65
C ASP A 11 25.56 24.57 3.71
N PRO A 12 26.46 25.56 3.79
CA PRO A 12 27.64 25.64 2.94
C PRO A 12 28.71 24.58 3.25
N GLU A 13 28.62 23.86 4.38
CA GLU A 13 29.54 22.76 4.71
C GLU A 13 29.12 21.42 4.04
N TRP A 14 27.91 21.35 3.49
CA TRP A 14 27.41 20.21 2.74
C TRP A 14 27.54 20.46 1.24
N ASP A 15 28.13 19.50 0.52
CA ASP A 15 28.36 19.59 -0.93
C ASP A 15 27.07 19.30 -1.76
N GLY A 16 25.89 19.39 -1.13
CA GLY A 16 24.60 19.05 -1.71
C GLY A 16 23.40 19.55 -0.90
N SER A 17 22.19 19.42 -1.47
CA SER A 17 20.94 19.78 -0.80
C SER A 17 20.63 18.82 0.35
N VAL A 18 20.21 19.35 1.49
CA VAL A 18 19.85 18.60 2.71
C VAL A 18 18.51 19.09 3.20
N VAL A 19 17.67 18.18 3.70
CA VAL A 19 16.37 18.49 4.27
C VAL A 19 16.34 18.08 5.74
N ASP A 20 16.02 19.01 6.63
CA ASP A 20 15.79 18.73 8.04
C ASP A 20 14.40 18.08 8.22
N LEU A 21 14.33 17.05 9.06
CA LEU A 21 13.10 16.49 9.61
C LEU A 21 12.85 17.12 10.98
N ILE A 22 11.70 17.78 11.16
CA ILE A 22 11.41 18.59 12.35
C ILE A 22 10.16 18.08 13.03
N GLU A 23 10.25 17.78 14.32
CA GLU A 23 9.12 17.45 15.20
C GLU A 23 9.10 18.45 16.36
N GLU A 24 7.96 19.09 16.61
CA GLU A 24 7.79 20.05 17.72
C GLU A 24 8.93 21.09 17.81
N GLU A 25 9.29 21.68 16.67
CA GLU A 25 10.40 22.67 16.50
C GLU A 25 11.83 22.13 16.67
N ARG A 26 11.99 20.82 16.92
CA ARG A 26 13.29 20.17 17.03
C ARG A 26 13.66 19.45 15.75
N VAL A 27 14.91 19.60 15.30
CA VAL A 27 15.46 18.76 14.23
C VAL A 27 15.69 17.36 14.78
N VAL A 28 14.89 16.39 14.32
CA VAL A 28 14.93 14.99 14.73
C VAL A 28 15.66 14.11 13.72
N GLY A 29 15.95 14.63 12.53
CA GLY A 29 16.69 13.90 11.51
C GLY A 29 17.04 14.77 10.31
N ILE A 30 17.74 14.15 9.37
CA ILE A 30 18.12 14.76 8.09
C ILE A 30 17.86 13.78 6.95
N VAL A 31 17.50 14.32 5.79
CA VAL A 31 17.45 13.59 4.52
C VAL A 31 18.43 14.25 3.57
N TYR A 32 19.26 13.46 2.93
CA TYR A 32 20.27 13.96 1.99
C TYR A 32 20.51 12.96 0.87
N ARG A 33 21.15 13.45 -0.20
CA ARG A 33 21.56 12.65 -1.35
C ARG A 33 23.08 12.50 -1.35
N ASP A 34 23.54 11.30 -1.62
CA ASP A 34 24.95 11.01 -1.89
C ASP A 34 25.14 10.20 -3.19
N GLU A 35 26.36 9.74 -3.47
CA GLU A 35 26.68 8.95 -4.67
C GLU A 35 25.96 7.59 -4.74
N SER A 36 25.44 7.10 -3.61
CA SER A 36 24.81 5.80 -3.46
C SER A 36 23.28 5.85 -3.34
N GLY A 37 22.69 7.03 -3.16
CA GLY A 37 21.23 7.20 -3.17
C GLY A 37 20.72 8.29 -2.22
N LEU A 38 19.45 8.13 -1.82
CA LEU A 38 18.77 8.99 -0.85
C LEU A 38 18.79 8.33 0.52
N PHE A 39 19.22 9.07 1.54
CA PHE A 39 19.34 8.57 2.91
C PHE A 39 18.54 9.44 3.87
N ALA A 40 17.93 8.80 4.86
CA ALA A 40 17.29 9.47 5.99
C ALA A 40 17.95 8.98 7.29
N GLU A 41 18.50 9.92 8.06
CA GLU A 41 19.13 9.66 9.36
C GLU A 41 18.32 10.32 10.48
N PHE A 42 18.10 9.60 11.58
CA PHE A 42 17.37 10.10 12.74
C PHE A 42 18.29 10.23 13.94
N TYR A 43 18.28 11.40 14.57
CA TYR A 43 18.97 11.64 15.82
C TYR A 43 18.12 11.11 16.97
N PRO A 44 18.70 10.47 17.99
CA PRO A 44 17.95 10.09 19.18
C PRO A 44 17.46 11.32 19.95
N ASP A 45 16.49 11.12 20.84
CA ASP A 45 16.00 12.16 21.74
C ASP A 45 17.05 12.59 22.78
N ASP A 46 16.71 13.52 23.68
CA ASP A 46 17.64 14.01 24.72
C ASP A 46 18.06 12.94 25.73
N GLU A 47 17.32 11.83 25.81
CA GLU A 47 17.61 10.69 26.67
C GLU A 47 18.35 9.58 25.92
N GLY A 48 18.58 9.73 24.61
CA GLY A 48 19.22 8.73 23.77
C GLY A 48 18.27 7.67 23.23
N ASN A 49 16.95 7.84 23.40
CA ASN A 49 15.94 6.89 22.92
C ASN A 49 15.60 7.14 21.44
N PRO A 50 15.16 6.09 20.73
CA PRO A 50 14.60 6.25 19.39
C PRO A 50 13.24 6.95 19.43
N TRP A 51 12.96 7.75 18.41
CA TRP A 51 11.65 8.36 18.20
C TRP A 51 10.60 7.33 17.78
N ALA A 52 9.35 7.59 18.15
CA ALA A 52 8.19 6.81 17.71
C ALA A 52 7.29 7.70 16.87
N PHE A 53 7.14 7.35 15.59
CA PHE A 53 6.31 8.08 14.64
C PHE A 53 5.11 7.24 14.20
N GLU A 54 4.00 7.90 13.89
CA GLU A 54 2.96 7.28 13.07
C GLU A 54 3.50 7.01 11.67
N VAL A 55 3.30 5.80 11.16
CA VAL A 55 3.92 5.34 9.91
C VAL A 55 3.47 6.18 8.72
N ALA A 56 2.18 6.53 8.66
CA ALA A 56 1.62 7.35 7.60
C ALA A 56 2.19 8.78 7.60
N ASP A 57 2.40 9.36 8.78
CA ASP A 57 2.98 10.69 8.92
C ASP A 57 4.46 10.70 8.54
N LEU A 58 5.20 9.70 8.99
CA LEU A 58 6.61 9.52 8.62
C LEU A 58 6.77 9.39 7.11
N GLN A 59 5.99 8.51 6.47
CA GLN A 59 6.06 8.29 5.03
C GLN A 59 5.74 9.56 4.25
N ARG A 60 4.65 10.26 4.62
CA ARG A 60 4.28 11.56 4.00
C ARG A 60 5.42 12.57 4.07
N VAL A 61 6.11 12.68 5.21
CA VAL A 61 7.20 13.63 5.40
C VAL A 61 8.43 13.23 4.58
N LEU A 62 8.76 11.94 4.54
CA LEU A 62 9.87 11.43 3.73
C LEU A 62 9.63 11.63 2.23
N ASP A 63 8.39 11.46 1.75
CA ASP A 63 8.03 11.73 0.35
C ASP A 63 8.21 13.23 0.00
N VAL A 64 7.83 14.14 0.91
CA VAL A 64 8.06 15.58 0.75
C VAL A 64 9.56 15.90 0.72
N ALA A 65 10.34 15.31 1.62
CA ALA A 65 11.78 15.51 1.68
C ALA A 65 12.49 14.99 0.41
N ALA A 66 12.07 13.83 -0.11
CA ALA A 66 12.57 13.28 -1.37
C ALA A 66 12.27 14.21 -2.56
N ALA A 67 11.03 14.72 -2.65
CA ALA A 67 10.64 15.68 -3.68
C ALA A 67 11.46 16.99 -3.62
N MET A 68 11.74 17.50 -2.42
CA MET A 68 12.62 18.66 -2.22
C MET A 68 14.05 18.42 -2.74
N LEU A 69 14.52 17.18 -2.64
CA LEU A 69 15.85 16.75 -3.12
C LEU A 69 15.84 16.32 -4.59
N GLY A 70 14.77 16.65 -5.33
CA GLY A 70 14.67 16.39 -6.76
C GLY A 70 14.47 14.92 -7.13
N GLU A 71 14.10 14.05 -6.18
CA GLU A 71 13.50 12.78 -6.55
C GLU A 71 12.12 13.07 -7.15
N GLU A 72 11.90 12.61 -8.38
CA GLU A 72 10.53 12.42 -8.83
C GLU A 72 9.89 11.37 -7.90
N PRO A 73 8.60 11.50 -7.54
CA PRO A 73 7.94 10.48 -6.75
C PRO A 73 8.23 9.15 -7.42
N ALA A 74 8.95 8.28 -6.71
CA ALA A 74 9.39 7.03 -7.28
C ALA A 74 8.15 6.37 -7.86
N ALA A 75 8.11 6.20 -9.19
CA ALA A 75 7.19 5.26 -9.79
C ALA A 75 7.48 3.98 -9.02
N VAL A 76 6.51 3.58 -8.18
CA VAL A 76 6.72 2.49 -7.25
C VAL A 76 7.19 1.35 -8.13
N ALA A 77 8.46 0.98 -7.97
CA ALA A 77 9.02 -0.09 -8.78
C ALA A 77 8.10 -1.27 -8.50
N ALA A 78 7.33 -1.67 -9.52
CA ALA A 78 6.57 -2.91 -9.47
C ALA A 78 7.59 -3.94 -8.99
N PRO A 79 7.43 -4.55 -7.81
CA PRO A 79 8.35 -5.58 -7.43
C PRO A 79 8.25 -6.63 -8.52
N LEU A 80 9.44 -6.96 -8.98
CA LEU A 80 9.63 -7.93 -10.02
C LEU A 80 9.03 -9.25 -9.50
N GLY A 81 7.87 -9.63 -10.04
CA GLY A 81 7.65 -11.03 -10.37
C GLY A 81 8.85 -11.54 -11.17
N GLU A 82 9.05 -12.86 -11.25
CA GLU A 82 10.14 -13.42 -12.06
C GLU A 82 10.19 -12.69 -13.42
N ALA A 83 11.35 -12.15 -13.80
CA ALA A 83 11.46 -11.12 -14.84
C ALA A 83 10.61 -11.45 -16.08
N GLY A 84 9.55 -10.67 -16.30
CA GLY A 84 8.58 -10.86 -17.40
C GLY A 84 7.20 -11.39 -17.00
N GLN A 85 6.96 -11.77 -15.74
CA GLN A 85 5.65 -12.16 -15.23
C GLN A 85 4.83 -10.93 -14.81
N HIS A 86 3.57 -10.84 -15.24
CA HIS A 86 2.67 -9.77 -14.81
C HIS A 86 2.41 -9.88 -13.30
N PRO A 87 2.39 -8.78 -12.53
CA PRO A 87 2.22 -8.86 -11.07
C PRO A 87 0.93 -9.58 -10.65
N VAL A 88 -0.15 -9.43 -11.42
CA VAL A 88 -1.42 -10.15 -11.17
C VAL A 88 -1.25 -11.66 -11.31
N ASP A 89 -0.46 -12.13 -12.27
CA ASP A 89 -0.20 -13.57 -12.45
C ASP A 89 0.53 -14.15 -11.25
N ALA A 90 1.44 -13.38 -10.62
CA ALA A 90 2.10 -13.79 -9.39
C ALA A 90 1.12 -13.94 -8.23
N VAL A 91 0.15 -13.01 -8.09
CA VAL A 91 -0.94 -13.12 -7.10
C VAL A 91 -1.79 -14.35 -7.36
N ALA A 92 -2.31 -14.48 -8.59
CA ALA A 92 -3.20 -15.58 -8.98
C ALA A 92 -2.51 -16.93 -8.75
N MET A 93 -1.28 -17.10 -9.23
CA MET A 93 -0.52 -18.34 -9.06
C MET A 93 -0.25 -18.68 -7.59
N GLN A 94 0.08 -17.69 -6.76
CA GLN A 94 0.39 -17.92 -5.35
C GLN A 94 -0.83 -18.34 -4.54
N PHE A 95 -2.01 -17.80 -4.87
CA PHE A 95 -3.22 -18.01 -4.10
C PHE A 95 -4.23 -18.96 -4.77
N ASP A 96 -3.89 -19.54 -5.92
CA ASP A 96 -4.82 -20.34 -6.70
C ASP A 96 -5.47 -21.48 -5.90
N ALA A 97 -4.63 -22.27 -5.22
CA ALA A 97 -5.08 -23.38 -4.40
C ALA A 97 -5.78 -22.97 -3.09
N ALA A 98 -5.81 -21.67 -2.76
CA ALA A 98 -6.39 -21.14 -1.52
C ALA A 98 -7.83 -20.61 -1.70
N ALA A 99 -8.35 -20.60 -2.93
CA ALA A 99 -9.75 -20.26 -3.20
C ALA A 99 -10.69 -21.30 -2.57
N MET A 100 -11.74 -20.84 -1.90
CA MET A 100 -12.83 -21.70 -1.39
C MET A 100 -13.71 -22.22 -2.51
N TRP A 101 -13.88 -21.39 -3.55
CA TRP A 101 -14.65 -21.69 -4.74
C TRP A 101 -14.09 -20.91 -5.92
N ARG A 102 -14.26 -21.46 -7.12
CA ARG A 102 -13.89 -20.85 -8.39
C ARG A 102 -15.14 -20.63 -9.22
N GLY A 103 -15.30 -19.41 -9.71
CA GLY A 103 -16.40 -19.05 -10.58
C GLY A 103 -16.22 -19.47 -12.03
N PRO A 104 -17.22 -19.18 -12.87
CA PRO A 104 -17.24 -19.62 -14.26
C PRO A 104 -16.11 -19.03 -15.12
N GLU A 105 -15.58 -17.87 -14.72
CA GLU A 105 -14.50 -17.16 -15.39
C GLU A 105 -13.18 -17.24 -14.60
N ASP A 106 -13.00 -18.31 -13.82
CA ASP A 106 -11.85 -18.53 -12.93
C ASP A 106 -11.69 -17.52 -11.77
N GLU A 107 -12.67 -16.65 -11.54
CA GLU A 107 -12.75 -15.77 -10.36
C GLU A 107 -12.65 -16.57 -9.04
N GLY A 108 -11.83 -16.10 -8.13
CA GLY A 108 -11.54 -16.73 -6.86
C GLY A 108 -12.31 -16.11 -5.71
N PHE A 109 -12.86 -16.98 -4.86
CA PHE A 109 -13.53 -16.56 -3.64
C PHE A 109 -12.70 -17.03 -2.45
N TYR A 110 -12.06 -16.09 -1.79
CA TYR A 110 -11.03 -16.37 -0.79
C TYR A 110 -11.56 -16.19 0.63
N PRO A 111 -11.13 -17.01 1.60
CA PRO A 111 -11.48 -16.78 2.98
C PRO A 111 -10.79 -15.49 3.50
N PRO A 112 -11.32 -14.81 4.53
CA PRO A 112 -10.82 -13.52 5.00
C PRO A 112 -9.31 -13.48 5.28
N GLN A 113 -8.76 -14.54 5.86
CA GLN A 113 -7.33 -14.65 6.15
C GLN A 113 -6.46 -14.76 4.90
N VAL A 114 -6.97 -15.33 3.80
CA VAL A 114 -6.26 -15.39 2.52
C VAL A 114 -6.41 -14.07 1.79
N ALA A 115 -7.61 -13.48 1.78
CA ALA A 115 -7.83 -12.14 1.21
C ALA A 115 -6.91 -11.09 1.85
N ALA A 116 -6.71 -11.12 3.16
CA ALA A 116 -5.75 -10.25 3.83
C ALA A 116 -4.29 -10.46 3.35
N ARG A 117 -3.90 -11.70 3.04
CA ARG A 117 -2.57 -12.00 2.47
C ARG A 117 -2.46 -11.56 1.01
N ILE A 118 -3.54 -11.68 0.24
CA ILE A 118 -3.64 -11.14 -1.11
C ILE A 118 -3.44 -9.63 -1.07
N LEU A 119 -4.14 -8.90 -0.18
CA LEU A 119 -3.97 -7.44 -0.02
C LEU A 119 -2.51 -7.05 0.28
N GLY A 120 -1.86 -7.79 1.17
CA GLY A 120 -0.43 -7.57 1.49
C GLY A 120 0.43 -7.72 0.24
N LEU A 121 0.27 -8.82 -0.49
CA LEU A 121 1.01 -9.06 -1.72
C LEU A 121 0.67 -8.03 -2.81
N CYS A 122 -0.58 -7.62 -2.98
CA CYS A 122 -0.95 -6.57 -3.92
C CYS A 122 -0.24 -5.26 -3.59
N SER A 123 -0.15 -4.90 -2.30
CA SER A 123 0.57 -3.70 -1.86
C SER A 123 2.06 -3.79 -2.18
N ASP A 124 2.67 -4.94 -1.92
CA ASP A 124 4.06 -5.21 -2.30
C ASP A 124 4.20 -5.04 -3.82
N LEU A 125 3.35 -5.74 -4.59
CA LEU A 125 3.28 -5.81 -6.06
C LEU A 125 2.87 -4.53 -6.78
N GLY A 126 2.61 -3.46 -6.03
CA GLY A 126 2.20 -2.18 -6.58
C GLY A 126 0.81 -2.19 -7.22
N LEU A 127 -0.02 -3.18 -6.89
CA LEU A 127 -1.41 -3.32 -7.32
C LEU A 127 -2.36 -2.64 -6.33
N ALA A 128 -3.40 -2.00 -6.85
CA ALA A 128 -4.48 -1.40 -6.07
C ALA A 128 -5.68 -2.36 -6.02
N VAL A 129 -6.21 -2.66 -4.84
CA VAL A 129 -7.47 -3.42 -4.72
C VAL A 129 -8.62 -2.46 -4.89
N VAL A 130 -9.25 -2.48 -6.05
CA VAL A 130 -10.24 -1.49 -6.48
C VAL A 130 -11.67 -1.91 -6.20
N PHE A 131 -11.89 -3.20 -5.94
CA PHE A 131 -13.20 -3.74 -5.63
C PHE A 131 -13.10 -4.91 -4.65
N MET A 132 -14.10 -5.02 -3.78
CA MET A 132 -14.27 -6.18 -2.91
C MET A 132 -15.76 -6.52 -2.79
N GLU A 133 -16.08 -7.81 -2.84
CA GLU A 133 -17.43 -8.32 -2.54
C GLU A 133 -17.38 -9.56 -1.66
N GLY A 134 -18.08 -9.50 -0.53
CA GLY A 134 -18.28 -10.58 0.41
C GLY A 134 -19.45 -11.45 -0.01
N VAL A 135 -19.23 -12.76 -0.02
CA VAL A 135 -20.21 -13.77 -0.44
C VAL A 135 -20.35 -14.86 0.62
N THR A 136 -21.46 -15.57 0.57
CA THR A 136 -21.62 -16.88 1.22
C THR A 136 -21.32 -17.95 0.18
N VAL A 137 -20.33 -18.79 0.46
CA VAL A 137 -19.91 -19.90 -0.39
C VAL A 137 -20.63 -21.17 0.05
N HIS A 138 -21.24 -21.86 -0.90
CA HIS A 138 -21.94 -23.12 -0.68
C HIS A 138 -21.72 -24.10 -1.84
N ALA A 139 -22.14 -25.36 -1.68
CA ALA A 139 -21.87 -26.42 -2.65
C ALA A 139 -22.38 -26.13 -4.09
N GLY A 140 -23.39 -25.26 -4.23
CA GLY A 140 -23.98 -24.90 -5.53
C GLY A 140 -23.48 -23.57 -6.14
N GLY A 141 -22.51 -22.89 -5.54
CA GLY A 141 -22.07 -21.55 -5.97
C GLY A 141 -21.89 -20.55 -4.82
N VAL A 142 -22.12 -19.28 -5.12
CA VAL A 142 -21.94 -18.17 -4.19
C VAL A 142 -23.15 -17.24 -4.19
N ASP A 143 -23.50 -16.74 -3.01
CA ASP A 143 -24.55 -15.73 -2.82
C ASP A 143 -23.95 -14.45 -2.23
N PRO A 144 -24.14 -13.26 -2.83
CA PRO A 144 -23.68 -12.01 -2.26
C PRO A 144 -24.22 -11.75 -0.86
N VAL A 145 -23.39 -11.23 0.04
CA VAL A 145 -23.82 -10.82 1.38
C VAL A 145 -24.14 -9.33 1.37
N PRO A 146 -25.39 -8.92 1.62
CA PRO A 146 -25.76 -7.51 1.64
C PRO A 146 -24.88 -6.68 2.58
N GLY A 147 -24.48 -5.50 2.11
CA GLY A 147 -23.62 -4.57 2.86
C GLY A 147 -22.13 -4.92 2.87
N HIS A 148 -21.71 -6.01 2.21
CA HIS A 148 -20.30 -6.42 2.13
C HIS A 148 -19.80 -6.21 0.70
N LYS A 149 -19.91 -4.98 0.19
CA LYS A 149 -19.48 -4.63 -1.16
C LYS A 149 -18.83 -3.25 -1.12
N ALA A 150 -17.67 -3.12 -1.75
CA ALA A 150 -16.90 -1.89 -1.74
C ALA A 150 -16.32 -1.60 -3.13
N GLU A 151 -16.59 -0.38 -3.62
CA GLU A 151 -16.13 0.16 -4.89
C GLU A 151 -15.00 1.15 -4.62
N LEU A 152 -13.85 0.62 -4.19
CA LEU A 152 -12.71 1.39 -3.70
C LEU A 152 -12.10 2.27 -4.80
N GLY A 153 -11.98 1.74 -6.02
CA GLY A 153 -11.43 2.48 -7.15
C GLY A 153 -12.29 3.69 -7.54
N LYS A 154 -13.61 3.59 -7.46
CA LYS A 154 -14.52 4.72 -7.69
C LYS A 154 -14.44 5.76 -6.56
N THR A 155 -14.25 5.30 -5.33
CA THR A 155 -14.20 6.18 -4.15
C THR A 155 -12.95 7.07 -4.16
N ASN A 156 -11.83 6.54 -4.63
CA ASN A 156 -10.53 7.23 -4.62
C ASN A 156 -10.13 7.76 -6.02
N SER A 157 -11.07 7.84 -6.97
CA SER A 157 -10.78 8.22 -8.35
C SER A 157 -10.26 9.66 -8.46
N GLY A 158 -9.27 9.89 -9.34
CA GLY A 158 -8.73 11.22 -9.65
C GLY A 158 -7.41 11.55 -8.97
N GLU A 159 -6.98 10.73 -8.01
CA GLU A 159 -5.68 10.84 -7.37
C GLU A 159 -4.55 10.26 -8.25
N PRO A 160 -3.29 10.71 -8.07
CA PRO A 160 -2.13 10.03 -8.62
C PRO A 160 -2.10 8.56 -8.19
N PHE A 161 -1.68 7.66 -9.09
CA PHE A 161 -1.80 6.20 -8.87
C PHE A 161 -1.18 5.71 -7.56
N ALA A 162 -0.05 6.28 -7.13
CA ALA A 162 0.58 5.91 -5.87
C ALA A 162 -0.33 6.18 -4.65
N LEU A 163 -0.99 7.35 -4.62
CA LEU A 163 -1.94 7.71 -3.56
C LEU A 163 -3.22 6.91 -3.68
N PHE A 164 -3.77 6.80 -4.89
CA PHE A 164 -4.93 5.96 -5.20
C PHE A 164 -4.77 4.52 -4.69
N ARG A 165 -3.62 3.90 -4.96
CA ARG A 165 -3.30 2.54 -4.52
C ARG A 165 -3.23 2.45 -3.00
N ALA A 166 -2.53 3.38 -2.35
CA ALA A 166 -2.37 3.40 -0.91
C ALA A 166 -3.73 3.54 -0.20
N GLU A 167 -4.58 4.44 -0.68
CA GLU A 167 -5.94 4.65 -0.15
C GLU A 167 -6.84 3.44 -0.36
N CYS A 168 -6.85 2.88 -1.58
CA CYS A 168 -7.61 1.67 -1.90
C CYS A 168 -7.21 0.50 -0.99
N ASN A 169 -5.92 0.20 -0.87
CA ASN A 169 -5.44 -0.94 -0.09
C ASN A 169 -5.65 -0.73 1.42
N THR A 170 -5.51 0.50 1.91
CA THR A 170 -5.80 0.84 3.32
C THR A 170 -7.29 0.65 3.64
N GLN A 171 -8.18 1.15 2.78
CA GLN A 171 -9.62 0.97 2.95
C GLN A 171 -10.03 -0.51 2.83
N ALA A 172 -9.43 -1.24 1.88
CA ALA A 172 -9.65 -2.67 1.73
C ALA A 172 -9.30 -3.44 3.02
N ALA A 173 -8.13 -3.15 3.59
CA ALA A 173 -7.68 -3.76 4.84
C ALA A 173 -8.64 -3.44 6.00
N ALA A 174 -9.03 -2.17 6.15
CA ALA A 174 -9.96 -1.74 7.19
C ALA A 174 -11.33 -2.42 7.06
N LEU A 175 -11.86 -2.60 5.85
CA LEU A 175 -13.11 -3.34 5.64
C LEU A 175 -12.98 -4.81 6.07
N LEU A 176 -11.89 -5.46 5.68
CA LEU A 176 -11.59 -6.87 5.97
C LEU A 176 -11.48 -7.16 7.48
N GLU A 177 -11.06 -6.19 8.28
CA GLU A 177 -11.06 -6.30 9.75
C GLU A 177 -12.48 -6.45 10.32
N HIS A 178 -13.46 -5.81 9.70
CA HIS A 178 -14.85 -5.74 10.18
C HIS A 178 -15.78 -6.77 9.51
N TRP A 179 -15.32 -7.43 8.44
CA TRP A 179 -16.10 -8.43 7.74
C TRP A 179 -16.17 -9.78 8.50
N PRO A 180 -17.23 -10.58 8.28
CA PRO A 180 -17.44 -11.84 8.96
C PRO A 180 -16.25 -12.81 8.86
N ARG A 181 -15.99 -13.53 9.95
CA ARG A 181 -14.92 -14.56 10.04
C ARG A 181 -15.46 -15.99 10.05
N ARG A 182 -16.64 -16.20 9.48
CA ARG A 182 -17.30 -17.52 9.43
C ARG A 182 -16.78 -18.37 8.27
N PRO A 183 -16.76 -19.72 8.38
CA PRO A 183 -16.10 -20.59 7.41
C PRO A 183 -16.66 -20.57 6.00
N ASP A 184 -17.92 -20.16 5.83
CA ASP A 184 -18.64 -20.06 4.56
C ASP A 184 -18.58 -18.64 3.97
N PHE A 185 -17.93 -17.68 4.63
CA PHE A 185 -17.78 -16.33 4.09
C PHE A 185 -16.54 -16.23 3.21
N GLY A 186 -16.74 -15.97 1.93
CA GLY A 186 -15.70 -15.76 0.93
C GLY A 186 -15.66 -14.31 0.45
N ILE A 187 -14.55 -13.92 -0.19
CA ILE A 187 -14.32 -12.57 -0.68
C ILE A 187 -13.80 -12.67 -2.11
N ALA A 188 -14.49 -12.01 -3.02
CA ALA A 188 -14.00 -11.71 -4.37
C ALA A 188 -13.26 -10.37 -4.35
N LEU A 189 -12.18 -10.28 -5.13
CA LEU A 189 -11.30 -9.12 -5.22
C LEU A 189 -11.08 -8.74 -6.68
N GLU A 190 -11.11 -7.46 -6.98
CA GLU A 190 -10.60 -6.91 -8.24
C GLU A 190 -9.42 -6.00 -7.94
N VAL A 191 -8.39 -6.11 -8.76
CA VAL A 191 -7.17 -5.31 -8.63
C VAL A 191 -6.91 -4.52 -9.89
N GLN A 192 -6.23 -3.38 -9.74
CA GLN A 192 -5.82 -2.52 -10.82
C GLN A 192 -4.30 -2.31 -10.79
N ASP A 193 -3.67 -2.37 -11.95
CA ASP A 193 -2.25 -2.04 -12.11
C ASP A 193 -2.01 -0.54 -12.35
N GLY A 194 -0.73 -0.17 -12.53
CA GLY A 194 -0.33 1.21 -12.79
C GLY A 194 -0.70 1.73 -14.19
N GLU A 195 -1.07 0.85 -15.12
CA GLU A 195 -1.57 1.22 -16.45
C GLU A 195 -3.09 1.46 -16.44
N GLY A 196 -3.76 1.08 -15.36
CA GLY A 196 -5.20 1.22 -15.18
C GLY A 196 -5.99 -0.01 -15.63
N GLU A 197 -5.33 -1.11 -15.99
CA GLU A 197 -6.00 -2.37 -16.32
C GLU A 197 -6.51 -3.04 -15.04
N GLN A 198 -7.74 -3.56 -15.11
CA GLN A 198 -8.44 -4.18 -13.98
C GLN A 198 -8.57 -5.68 -14.19
N PHE A 199 -8.35 -6.43 -13.09
CA PHE A 199 -8.27 -7.88 -13.12
C PHE A 199 -9.02 -8.46 -11.93
N VAL A 200 -9.86 -9.46 -12.20
CA VAL A 200 -10.52 -10.27 -11.17
C VAL A 200 -9.55 -11.38 -10.74
N LEU A 201 -9.37 -11.56 -9.43
CA LEU A 201 -8.50 -12.59 -8.84
C LEU A 201 -9.27 -13.87 -8.51
#